data_AF-A0A7C4XDI9-F1
#
_entry.id   AF-A0A7C4XDI9-F1
#
_cell.length_a   1.000
_cell.length_b   1.000
_cell.length_c   1.000
_cell.angle_alpha   90.00
_cell.angle_beta   90.00
_cell.angle_gamma   90.00
#
_symmetry.space_group_name_H-M   'P 1'
#
loop_
_entity.id
_entity.type
_entity.pdbx_description
1 polymer ?
#
loop_
_entity_poly.entity_id
_entity_poly.type
_entity_poly.pdbx_seq_one_letter_code
_entity_poly.pdbx_strand_id
1 'polypeptide(L)'
;MTVARAARDLEEVRAGLQRWFDQRADGGTIRVGPLEKPTVGYSSETLLFTVVRAAGGEEIEEQYAARLPPAGGGIFPEYDLDRQARVQRALVECGIPAAAPVAVE
;
A
#
# COMPACT_ATOMS: atom_id res chain seq x y z
N MET A 1 28.51 -1.03 -3.06
CA MET A 1 27.48 -1.05 -4.10
C MET A 1 26.49 0.06 -3.79
N THR A 2 26.51 1.17 -4.52
CA THR A 2 25.59 2.29 -4.27
C THR A 2 24.30 1.99 -4.98
N VAL A 3 23.25 1.65 -4.23
CA VAL A 3 21.91 1.47 -4.78
C VAL A 3 21.37 2.85 -5.15
N ALA A 4 21.26 3.14 -6.44
CA ALA A 4 20.59 4.35 -6.90
C ALA A 4 19.08 4.20 -6.64
N ARG A 5 18.53 5.12 -5.85
CA ARG A 5 17.09 5.19 -5.55
C ARG A 5 16.38 5.78 -6.78
N ALA A 6 15.81 4.93 -7.62
CA ALA A 6 14.82 5.38 -8.58
C ALA A 6 13.58 5.85 -7.79
N ALA A 7 13.07 7.04 -8.09
CA ALA A 7 11.83 7.54 -7.50
C ALA A 7 10.67 7.12 -8.40
N ARG A 8 9.64 6.48 -7.84
CA ARG A 8 8.37 6.32 -8.54
C ARG A 8 7.71 7.68 -8.76
N ASP A 9 6.99 7.79 -9.86
CA ASP A 9 5.98 8.83 -10.00
C ASP A 9 4.80 8.48 -9.08
N LEU A 10 4.62 9.26 -8.01
CA LEU A 10 3.57 9.02 -7.03
C LEU A 10 2.17 9.27 -7.61
N GLU A 11 2.04 10.13 -8.61
CA GLU A 11 0.76 10.39 -9.26
C GLU A 11 0.36 9.22 -10.17
N GLU A 12 1.33 8.61 -10.85
CA GLU A 12 1.10 7.36 -11.61
C GLU A 12 0.63 6.23 -10.68
N VAL A 13 1.30 6.06 -9.53
CA VAL A 13 0.89 5.06 -8.53
C VAL A 13 -0.48 5.38 -7.96
N ARG A 14 -0.78 6.66 -7.67
CA ARG A 14 -2.09 7.10 -7.16
C ARG A 14 -3.20 6.76 -8.15
N ALA A 15 -2.99 7.04 -9.43
CA ALA A 15 -3.94 6.71 -10.49
C ALA A 15 -4.15 5.19 -10.63
N GLY A 16 -3.09 4.39 -10.43
CA GLY A 16 -3.19 2.93 -10.36
C GLY A 16 -4.04 2.45 -9.19
N LEU A 17 -3.78 2.98 -7.99
CA LEU A 17 -4.57 2.68 -6.78
C LEU A 17 -6.03 3.09 -6.95
N GLN A 18 -6.31 4.26 -7.52
CA GLN A 18 -7.67 4.70 -7.82
C GLN A 18 -8.42 3.66 -8.64
N ARG A 19 -7.83 3.20 -9.77
CA ARG A 19 -8.44 2.15 -10.60
C ARG A 19 -8.64 0.83 -9.84
N TRP A 20 -7.66 0.44 -9.01
CA TRP A 20 -7.73 -0.79 -8.23
C TRP A 20 -8.89 -0.76 -7.21
N PHE A 21 -9.09 0.38 -6.54
CA PHE A 21 -10.20 0.59 -5.62
C PHE A 21 -11.54 0.65 -6.35
N ASP A 22 -11.63 1.37 -7.48
CA ASP A 22 -12.86 1.50 -8.27
C ASP A 22 -13.38 0.13 -8.74
N GLN A 23 -12.48 -0.79 -9.11
CA GLN A 23 -12.83 -2.18 -9.48
C GLN A 23 -13.41 -2.99 -8.31
N ARG A 24 -13.21 -2.54 -7.07
CA ARG A 24 -13.63 -3.18 -5.82
C ARG A 24 -14.71 -2.36 -5.10
N ALA A 25 -15.25 -1.34 -5.74
CA ALA A 25 -16.30 -0.50 -5.19
C ALA A 25 -17.67 -1.14 -5.43
N ASP A 26 -18.39 -1.48 -4.35
CA ASP A 26 -19.77 -1.96 -4.43
C ASP A 26 -20.77 -0.80 -4.58
N GLY A 27 -20.65 -0.03 -5.66
CA GLY A 27 -21.62 1.00 -6.06
C GLY A 27 -21.49 2.37 -5.39
N GLY A 28 -20.42 2.61 -4.63
CA GLY A 28 -20.06 3.94 -4.09
C GLY A 28 -18.95 4.64 -4.89
N THR A 29 -18.78 5.94 -4.67
CA THR A 29 -17.65 6.70 -5.22
C THR A 29 -16.44 6.51 -4.32
N ILE A 30 -15.28 6.23 -4.91
CA ILE A 30 -14.01 6.17 -4.19
C ILE A 30 -13.09 7.31 -4.66
N ARG A 31 -12.39 7.95 -3.72
CA ARG A 31 -11.34 8.92 -4.02
C ARG A 31 -10.07 8.58 -3.25
N VAL A 32 -9.01 8.28 -3.98
CA VAL A 32 -7.66 8.09 -3.44
C VAL A 32 -6.98 9.46 -3.34
N GLY A 33 -6.59 9.83 -2.12
CA GLY A 33 -5.85 11.06 -1.82
C GLY A 33 -4.39 11.03 -2.28
N PRO A 34 -3.63 12.11 -2.05
CA PRO A 34 -2.21 12.16 -2.35
C PRO A 34 -1.43 11.04 -1.64
N LEU A 35 -0.38 10.53 -2.28
CA LEU A 35 0.51 9.56 -1.68
C LEU A 35 1.69 10.27 -1.02
N GLU A 36 2.05 9.82 0.17
CA GLU A 36 3.26 10.25 0.88
C GLU A 36 4.23 9.09 1.02
N LYS A 37 5.52 9.34 0.76
CA LYS A 37 6.59 8.39 1.06
C LYS A 37 7.30 8.80 2.36
N PRO A 38 7.23 7.99 3.43
CA PRO A 38 7.96 8.27 4.66
C PRO A 38 9.47 8.36 4.43
N THR A 39 10.14 9.16 5.26
CA THR A 39 11.59 9.41 5.17
C THR A 39 12.45 8.22 5.64
N VAL A 40 11.85 7.23 6.31
CA VAL A 40 12.50 6.03 6.85
C VAL A 40 11.98 4.76 6.14
N GLY A 41 12.80 3.71 6.08
CA GLY A 41 12.46 2.43 5.44
C GLY A 41 13.22 2.19 4.13
N TYR A 42 14.49 1.78 4.25
CA TYR A 42 15.37 1.56 3.09
C TYR A 42 15.14 0.20 2.41
N SER A 43 14.54 -0.77 3.11
CA SER A 43 14.39 -2.14 2.61
C SER A 43 13.24 -2.28 1.63
N SER A 44 12.12 -1.60 1.84
CA SER A 44 10.92 -1.67 1.00
C SER A 44 10.33 -0.28 0.84
N GLU A 45 9.61 -0.04 -0.25
CA GLU A 45 8.88 1.21 -0.42
C GLU A 45 7.52 1.13 0.25
N THR A 46 7.26 2.06 1.19
CA THR A 46 5.95 2.24 1.80
C THR A 46 5.38 3.57 1.36
N LEU A 47 4.12 3.57 0.93
CA LEU A 47 3.37 4.77 0.59
C LEU A 47 2.15 4.87 1.50
N LEU A 48 1.95 6.01 2.14
CA LEU A 48 0.81 6.30 3.01
C LEU A 48 -0.18 7.18 2.25
N PHE A 49 -1.47 6.89 2.41
CA PHE A 49 -2.52 7.66 1.75
C PHE A 49 -3.88 7.47 2.42
N THR A 50 -4.77 8.40 2.12
CA THR A 50 -6.17 8.36 2.54
C THR A 50 -7.04 7.91 1.38
N VAL A 51 -8.09 7.14 1.67
CA VAL A 51 -9.18 6.84 0.74
C VAL A 51 -10.49 7.34 1.35
N VAL A 52 -11.22 8.14 0.57
CA VAL A 52 -12.59 8.53 0.93
C VAL A 52 -13.56 7.69 0.11
N ARG A 53 -14.48 7.02 0.80
CA ARG A 53 -15.57 6.25 0.20
C ARG A 53 -16.89 6.96 0.48
N ALA A 54 -17.63 7.32 -0.56
CA ALA A 54 -18.96 7.89 -0.46
C ALA A 54 -20.01 6.88 -0.92
N ALA A 55 -20.91 6.48 -0.03
CA ALA A 55 -22.03 5.58 -0.35
C ALA A 55 -23.27 5.99 0.44
N GLY A 56 -24.43 6.08 -0.22
CA GLY A 56 -25.69 6.40 0.47
C GLY A 56 -25.75 7.79 1.14
N GLY A 57 -24.89 8.73 0.73
CA GLY A 57 -24.82 10.08 1.30
C GLY A 57 -23.89 10.24 2.51
N GLU A 58 -23.21 9.17 2.93
CA GLU A 58 -22.18 9.20 3.97
C GLU A 58 -20.79 9.09 3.33
N GLU A 59 -19.83 9.89 3.82
CA GLU A 59 -18.43 9.82 3.45
C GLU A 59 -17.63 9.19 4.60
N ILE A 60 -16.93 8.10 4.30
CA ILE A 60 -16.03 7.42 5.23
C ILE A 60 -14.60 7.65 4.77
N GLU A 61 -13.76 8.16 5.67
CA GLU A 61 -12.33 8.35 5.44
C GLU A 61 -11.53 7.24 6.10
N GLU A 62 -10.67 6.58 5.33
CA GLU A 62 -9.83 5.48 5.78
C GLU A 62 -8.36 5.72 5.40
N GLN A 63 -7.43 5.34 6.27
CA GLN A 63 -5.99 5.47 6.04
C GLN A 63 -5.39 4.12 5.65
N TYR A 64 -4.55 4.14 4.62
CA TYR A 64 -3.92 2.95 4.06
C TYR A 64 -2.40 3.12 3.95
N ALA A 65 -1.71 1.99 4.01
CA ALA A 65 -0.30 1.87 3.68
C ALA A 65 -0.13 0.84 2.56
N ALA A 66 0.37 1.27 1.41
CA ALA A 66 0.79 0.38 0.34
C ALA A 66 2.26 0.05 0.51
N ARG A 67 2.60 -1.25 0.43
CA ARG A 67 3.98 -1.72 0.46
C ARG A 67 4.34 -2.34 -0.87
N LEU A 68 5.41 -1.83 -1.45
CA LEU A 68 5.84 -2.15 -2.81
C LEU A 68 7.31 -2.60 -2.79
N PRO A 69 7.75 -3.42 -3.76
CA PRO A 69 9.18 -3.61 -3.97
C PRO A 69 9.85 -2.25 -4.25
N PRO A 70 11.16 -2.09 -3.99
CA PRO A 70 11.86 -0.88 -4.37
C PRO A 70 11.76 -0.66 -5.89
N ALA A 71 11.60 0.59 -6.33
CA ALA A 71 11.52 0.93 -7.76
C ALA A 71 12.87 0.83 -8.51
N GLY A 72 13.97 0.65 -7.76
CA GLY A 72 15.31 0.41 -8.30
C GLY A 72 15.95 -0.80 -7.63
N GLY A 73 17.28 -0.85 -7.58
CA GLY A 73 17.99 -1.90 -6.85
C GLY A 73 17.48 -1.99 -5.41
N GLY A 74 17.17 -3.19 -4.95
CA GLY A 74 16.87 -3.42 -3.54
C GLY A 74 18.13 -3.74 -2.75
N ILE A 75 18.01 -3.71 -1.42
CA ILE A 75 19.05 -4.27 -0.54
C ILE A 75 19.02 -5.81 -0.64
N PHE A 76 17.84 -6.38 -0.87
CA PHE A 76 17.64 -7.82 -0.99
C PHE A 76 17.57 -8.26 -2.46
N PRO A 77 18.01 -9.50 -2.76
CA PRO A 77 17.93 -10.06 -4.10
C PRO A 77 16.48 -10.33 -4.52
N GLU A 78 15.62 -10.67 -3.54
CA GLU A 78 14.23 -11.05 -3.78
C GLU A 78 13.30 -10.36 -2.77
N TYR A 79 12.11 -10.03 -3.23
CA TYR A 79 11.06 -9.38 -2.47
C TYR A 79 9.76 -10.18 -2.54
N ASP A 80 9.67 -11.22 -1.71
CA ASP A 80 8.45 -12.02 -1.57
C ASP A 80 7.48 -11.30 -0.60
N LEU A 81 6.65 -10.41 -1.16
CA LEU A 81 5.64 -9.68 -0.39
C LEU A 81 4.49 -10.57 0.06
N ASP A 82 4.16 -11.61 -0.72
CA ASP A 82 3.12 -12.59 -0.37
C ASP A 82 3.48 -13.33 0.91
N ARG A 83 4.74 -13.78 1.03
CA ARG A 83 5.25 -14.43 2.23
C ARG A 83 5.20 -13.49 3.43
N GLN A 84 5.53 -12.21 3.23
CA GLN A 84 5.46 -11.22 4.30
C GLN A 84 4.01 -11.01 4.75
N ALA A 85 3.05 -10.95 3.82
CA ALA A 85 1.63 -10.87 4.14
C ALA A 85 1.12 -12.11 4.89
N ARG A 86 1.53 -13.32 4.49
CA ARG A 86 1.20 -14.56 5.19
C ARG A 86 1.70 -14.55 6.64
N VAL A 87 2.93 -14.08 6.88
CA VAL A 87 3.49 -13.96 8.23
C VAL A 87 2.70 -12.95 9.06
N GLN A 88 2.38 -11.77 8.51
CA GLN A 88 1.61 -10.76 9.24
C GLN A 88 0.21 -11.26 9.63
N ARG A 89 -0.47 -11.98 8.73
CA ARG A 89 -1.77 -12.61 9.03
C ARG A 89 -1.66 -13.66 10.13
N ALA A 90 -0.67 -14.55 10.05
CA ALA A 90 -0.43 -15.57 11.08
C ALA A 90 -0.14 -14.96 12.46
N LEU A 91 0.58 -13.84 12.52
CA LEU A 91 0.82 -13.12 13.79
C LEU A 91 -0.49 -12.63 14.41
N VAL A 92 -1.36 -12.00 13.60
CA VAL A 92 -2.68 -11.53 14.07
C VAL A 92 -3.55 -12.70 14.53
N GLU A 93 -3.56 -13.82 13.81
CA GLU A 93 -4.28 -15.05 14.20
C GLU A 93 -3.80 -15.61 15.55
N CYS A 94 -2.51 -15.45 15.88
CA CYS A 94 -1.95 -15.79 17.18
C CYS A 94 -2.16 -14.72 18.27
N GLY A 95 -2.93 -13.66 18.00
CA GLY A 95 -3.17 -12.57 18.94
C GLY A 95 -2.00 -11.59 19.10
N ILE A 96 -0.99 -11.67 18.22
CA ILE A 96 0.14 -10.73 18.20
C ILE A 96 -0.25 -9.52 17.33
N PRO A 97 -0.23 -8.29 17.87
CA PRO A 97 -0.53 -7.10 17.08
C PRO A 97 0.40 -6.97 15.88
N ALA A 98 -0.17 -6.95 14.68
CA ALA A 98 0.54 -6.72 13.43
C ALA A 98 -0.38 -6.04 12.40
N ALA A 99 0.21 -5.33 11.44
CA ALA A 99 -0.52 -4.74 10.32
C ALA A 99 -0.81 -5.82 9.26
N ALA A 100 -1.84 -6.64 9.48
CA ALA A 100 -2.27 -7.65 8.51
C ALA A 100 -2.76 -6.99 7.21
N PRO A 101 -2.21 -7.35 6.04
CA PRO A 101 -2.62 -6.74 4.77
C PRO A 101 -4.06 -7.07 4.41
N VAL A 102 -4.84 -6.03 4.14
CA VAL A 102 -6.22 -6.10 3.65
C VAL A 102 -6.30 -6.65 2.22
N ALA A 103 -5.22 -6.50 1.42
CA ALA A 103 -5.08 -7.04 0.08
C ALA A 103 -3.60 -7.32 -0.26
N VAL A 104 -3.37 -8.20 -1.23
CA VAL A 104 -2.06 -8.55 -1.79
C VAL A 104 -2.25 -8.84 -3.28
N GLU A 105 -1.37 -8.33 -4.14
CA GLU A 105 -1.41 -8.42 -5.60
C GLU A 105 -0.01 -8.65 -6.18
#